data_AF-A0A0F4GVP3-F1
#
_entry.id   AF-A0A0F4GVP3-F1
#
_cell.length_a   1.000
_cell.length_b   1.000
_cell.length_c   1.000
_cell.angle_alpha   90.00
_cell.angle_beta   90.00
_cell.angle_gamma   90.00
#
_symmetry.space_group_name_H-M   'P 1'
#
loop_
_entity.id
_entity.type
_entity.pdbx_description
1 polymer ?
#
loop_
_entity_poly.entity_id
_entity_poly.type
_entity_poly.pdbx_seq_one_letter_code
_entity_poly.pdbx_strand_id
1 'polypeptide(L)'
;MQRSICKFLTTCSTSVYTTRLSNIYIRDSWRPASTISIVASRHFHHSSREVNMSNETSKDVSNTQATEMEEKSLPKLSTQDHKIYNRLSERMDMFHEHFRQTWTTLFTACSTGRRPAGMSIRQFLSLGDSFCRMLEMHHGIEEQHIFPLLARKMPQFQKSHELLTQHVVIHKGLDELDAYLVACKSGERELRLEEMKGVMDGFGTVLWEHMDDEVRALRAENMSQFWTREEMARLPI
;
A
#
# COMPACT_ATOMS: atom_id res chain seq x y z
N MET A 1 46.46 44.49 -24.51
CA MET A 1 45.38 44.48 -25.53
C MET A 1 44.44 43.33 -25.16
N GLN A 2 43.25 43.66 -24.61
CA GLN A 2 41.96 42.91 -24.51
C GLN A 2 41.92 41.43 -24.06
N ARG A 3 40.96 40.88 -23.29
CA ARG A 3 39.80 41.29 -22.48
C ARG A 3 39.36 40.02 -21.68
N SER A 4 38.73 40.21 -20.52
CA SER A 4 38.06 39.20 -19.68
C SER A 4 36.92 38.45 -20.38
N ILE A 5 36.45 37.32 -19.80
CA ILE A 5 35.07 37.09 -19.30
C ILE A 5 34.93 35.68 -18.69
N CYS A 6 34.28 35.63 -17.52
CA CYS A 6 33.79 34.47 -16.78
C CYS A 6 32.39 34.05 -17.31
N LYS A 7 32.03 32.76 -17.31
CA LYS A 7 30.62 32.32 -17.21
C LYS A 7 30.49 30.85 -16.74
N PHE A 8 29.52 30.70 -15.85
CA PHE A 8 29.01 29.53 -15.12
C PHE A 8 27.97 28.74 -15.96
N LEU A 9 27.48 27.61 -15.42
CA LEU A 9 26.31 26.79 -15.83
C LEU A 9 26.61 25.68 -16.88
N THR A 10 26.08 24.45 -16.88
CA THR A 10 25.16 23.68 -16.02
C THR A 10 25.24 22.20 -16.45
N THR A 11 24.89 21.32 -15.52
CA THR A 11 24.74 19.85 -15.57
C THR A 11 23.97 19.25 -16.75
N CYS A 12 24.33 18.03 -17.15
CA CYS A 12 23.36 16.93 -17.34
C CYS A 12 24.10 15.58 -17.32
N SER A 13 24.05 14.86 -16.19
CA SER A 13 24.45 13.45 -16.11
C SER A 13 23.17 12.62 -16.04
N THR A 14 22.83 11.98 -17.14
CA THR A 14 21.71 11.03 -17.20
C THR A 14 22.14 9.74 -16.50
N SER A 15 21.70 9.58 -15.26
CA SER A 15 21.79 8.32 -14.51
C SER A 15 20.90 7.28 -15.18
N VAL A 16 21.52 6.22 -15.70
CA VAL A 16 20.84 5.05 -16.24
C VAL A 16 20.48 4.16 -15.07
N TYR A 17 19.18 4.06 -14.78
CA TYR A 17 18.64 3.09 -13.83
C TYR A 17 18.91 1.67 -14.35
N THR A 18 19.89 0.99 -13.75
CA THR A 18 20.07 -0.46 -13.92
C THR A 18 19.30 -1.17 -12.81
N THR A 19 18.13 -1.72 -13.15
CA THR A 19 17.35 -2.58 -12.27
C THR A 19 18.15 -3.84 -11.96
N ARG A 20 18.61 -3.99 -10.71
CA ARG A 20 19.29 -5.20 -10.25
C ARG A 20 18.23 -6.22 -9.81
N LEU A 21 17.78 -7.05 -10.74
CA LEU A 21 16.95 -8.22 -10.42
C LEU A 21 17.84 -9.27 -9.73
N SER A 22 17.69 -9.43 -8.42
CA SER A 22 18.22 -10.61 -7.71
C SER A 22 17.27 -11.79 -7.93
N ASN A 23 17.63 -12.66 -8.88
CA ASN A 23 17.00 -13.97 -9.05
C ASN A 23 17.25 -14.84 -7.82
N ILE A 24 16.23 -14.99 -6.97
CA ILE A 24 16.17 -16.09 -6.01
C ILE A 24 15.35 -17.20 -6.67
N TYR A 25 16.03 -18.31 -6.91
CA TYR A 25 15.54 -19.51 -7.59
C TYR A 25 14.39 -20.15 -6.78
N ILE A 26 13.14 -19.92 -7.19
CA ILE A 26 12.01 -20.74 -6.73
C ILE A 26 11.93 -21.96 -7.65
N ARG A 27 11.95 -23.15 -7.07
CA ARG A 27 11.67 -24.39 -7.80
C ARG A 27 10.22 -24.40 -8.25
N ASP A 28 10.02 -24.21 -9.55
CA ASP A 28 8.74 -24.30 -10.25
C ASP A 28 8.06 -25.67 -10.09
N SER A 29 6.83 -25.65 -9.59
CA SER A 29 5.83 -26.63 -10.02
C SER A 29 4.47 -25.97 -10.05
N TRP A 30 4.19 -25.20 -11.10
CA TRP A 30 2.84 -25.03 -11.65
C TRP A 30 2.91 -24.19 -12.93
N ARG A 31 2.63 -24.80 -14.09
CA ARG A 31 2.34 -24.08 -15.35
C ARG A 31 0.82 -24.01 -15.51
N PRO A 32 0.31 -22.93 -16.12
CA PRO A 32 -0.50 -23.18 -17.30
C PRO A 32 -0.24 -22.21 -18.46
N ALA A 33 -0.42 -22.76 -19.65
CA ALA A 33 -0.54 -22.06 -20.92
C ALA A 33 -1.94 -21.45 -21.07
N SER A 34 -2.04 -20.25 -21.63
CA SER A 34 -2.73 -19.97 -22.90
C SER A 34 -3.13 -18.50 -23.01
N THR A 35 -2.69 -17.92 -24.11
CA THR A 35 -2.94 -16.59 -24.66
C THR A 35 -4.35 -16.52 -25.26
N ILE A 36 -5.11 -15.45 -24.98
CA ILE A 36 -6.17 -14.98 -25.89
C ILE A 36 -6.11 -13.46 -26.02
N SER A 37 -6.14 -13.05 -27.29
CA SER A 37 -5.97 -11.69 -27.82
C SER A 37 -7.17 -10.76 -27.62
N ILE A 38 -6.76 -9.49 -27.50
CA ILE A 38 -7.43 -8.21 -27.78
C ILE A 38 -8.40 -8.24 -28.97
N VAL A 39 -9.58 -7.62 -28.82
CA VAL A 39 -10.22 -6.80 -29.89
C VAL A 39 -10.89 -5.56 -29.26
N ALA A 40 -10.66 -4.42 -29.91
CA ALA A 40 -10.99 -3.07 -29.49
C ALA A 40 -12.38 -2.56 -29.92
N SER A 41 -12.88 -1.62 -29.12
CA SER A 41 -13.56 -0.35 -29.44
C SER A 41 -14.68 -0.28 -30.48
N ARG A 42 -15.82 0.26 -30.04
CA ARG A 42 -16.56 1.28 -30.82
C ARG A 42 -17.05 2.42 -29.92
N HIS A 43 -16.65 3.64 -30.28
CA HIS A 43 -17.22 4.90 -29.80
C HIS A 43 -18.63 5.09 -30.37
N PHE A 44 -19.54 5.67 -29.58
CA PHE A 44 -20.76 6.31 -30.07
C PHE A 44 -20.81 7.75 -29.57
N HIS A 45 -21.13 8.65 -30.48
CA HIS A 45 -21.18 10.08 -30.27
C HIS A 45 -22.58 10.54 -29.85
N HIS A 46 -22.54 11.65 -29.12
CA HIS A 46 -23.57 12.43 -28.45
C HIS A 46 -24.74 12.89 -29.34
N SER A 47 -25.96 12.92 -28.80
CA SER A 47 -27.04 13.80 -29.29
C SER A 47 -27.97 14.19 -28.15
N SER A 48 -27.82 15.44 -27.70
CA SER A 48 -28.69 16.13 -26.75
C SER A 48 -30.05 16.47 -27.37
N ARG A 49 -31.12 16.39 -26.58
CA ARG A 49 -32.39 17.08 -26.87
C ARG A 49 -33.11 17.40 -25.55
N GLU A 50 -33.09 18.68 -25.18
CA GLU A 50 -33.92 19.29 -24.13
C GLU A 50 -35.35 19.48 -24.63
N VAL A 51 -36.36 19.22 -23.78
CA VAL A 51 -37.69 19.87 -23.84
C VAL A 51 -38.24 20.07 -22.43
N ASN A 52 -38.83 21.26 -22.25
CA ASN A 52 -39.31 21.92 -21.03
C ASN A 52 -40.47 21.27 -20.25
N MET A 53 -40.32 21.39 -18.93
CA MET A 53 -41.23 21.93 -17.91
C MET A 53 -42.66 22.37 -18.32
N SER A 54 -43.66 21.76 -17.67
CA SER A 54 -44.98 22.37 -17.40
C SER A 54 -45.47 21.95 -16.02
N ASN A 55 -45.96 22.95 -15.28
CA ASN A 55 -46.27 22.96 -13.86
C ASN A 55 -47.80 22.96 -13.69
N GLU A 56 -48.38 22.02 -12.96
CA GLU A 56 -49.75 22.15 -12.42
C GLU A 56 -49.87 21.54 -11.03
N THR A 57 -50.49 22.32 -10.15
CA THR A 57 -50.66 22.13 -8.71
C THR A 57 -51.98 21.48 -8.33
N SER A 58 -51.95 20.75 -7.20
CA SER A 58 -53.00 20.57 -6.18
C SER A 58 -53.77 19.24 -6.17
N LYS A 59 -53.49 18.37 -5.20
CA LYS A 59 -54.27 18.27 -3.94
C LYS A 59 -53.80 17.11 -3.06
N ASP A 60 -53.55 17.49 -1.82
CA ASP A 60 -53.49 16.73 -0.57
C ASP A 60 -54.28 15.41 -0.53
N VAL A 61 -53.56 14.30 -0.31
CA VAL A 61 -54.05 13.17 0.51
C VAL A 61 -52.85 12.62 1.28
N SER A 62 -52.90 12.76 2.60
CA SER A 62 -52.04 12.12 3.57
C SER A 62 -51.81 10.63 3.26
N ASN A 63 -50.56 10.23 3.05
CA ASN A 63 -50.17 8.86 3.33
C ASN A 63 -48.72 8.83 3.83
N THR A 64 -48.60 8.60 5.14
CA THR A 64 -47.38 8.27 5.85
C THR A 64 -46.76 7.02 5.24
N GLN A 65 -45.76 7.20 4.39
CA GLN A 65 -44.79 6.17 4.01
C GLN A 65 -43.53 6.87 3.51
N ALA A 66 -42.79 7.45 4.47
CA ALA A 66 -41.36 7.60 4.30
C ALA A 66 -40.79 6.18 4.34
N THR A 67 -40.61 5.58 3.17
CA THR A 67 -39.80 4.39 2.98
C THR A 67 -38.38 4.73 3.43
N GLU A 68 -38.09 4.42 4.69
CA GLU A 68 -36.76 4.11 5.16
C GLU A 68 -36.18 3.10 4.18
N MET A 69 -35.21 3.53 3.38
CA MET A 69 -34.27 2.61 2.77
C MET A 69 -33.49 2.00 3.94
N GLU A 70 -34.02 0.89 4.45
CA GLU A 70 -33.38 0.04 5.44
C GLU A 70 -32.03 -0.39 4.85
N GLU A 71 -30.99 0.34 5.24
CA GLU A 71 -29.61 -0.14 5.20
C GLU A 71 -29.61 -1.40 6.06
N LYS A 72 -29.76 -2.54 5.39
CA LYS A 72 -29.94 -3.84 6.00
C LYS A 72 -28.67 -4.19 6.77
N SER A 73 -28.59 -3.73 8.03
CA SER A 73 -27.43 -3.96 8.87
C SER A 73 -27.26 -5.47 9.03
N LEU A 74 -26.09 -5.97 8.64
CA LEU A 74 -25.80 -7.39 8.74
C LEU A 74 -25.93 -7.83 10.21
N PRO A 75 -26.52 -9.00 10.49
CA PRO A 75 -26.58 -9.52 11.85
C PRO A 75 -25.18 -9.54 12.48
N LYS A 76 -25.07 -9.13 13.74
CA LYS A 76 -23.79 -9.20 14.46
C LYS A 76 -23.25 -10.64 14.43
N LEU A 77 -22.01 -10.81 13.99
CA LEU A 77 -21.37 -12.12 13.86
C LEU A 77 -21.30 -12.83 15.21
N SER A 78 -21.48 -14.16 15.20
CA SER A 78 -21.17 -14.98 16.36
C SER A 78 -19.68 -14.91 16.69
N THR A 79 -19.28 -15.17 17.94
CA THR A 79 -17.85 -15.18 18.32
C THR A 79 -17.03 -16.15 17.48
N GLN A 80 -17.59 -17.30 17.11
CA GLN A 80 -16.92 -18.28 16.26
C GLN A 80 -16.76 -17.75 14.83
N ASP A 81 -17.81 -17.16 14.26
CA ASP A 81 -17.74 -16.60 12.91
C ASP A 81 -16.78 -15.41 12.85
N HIS A 82 -16.81 -14.54 13.85
CA HIS A 82 -15.87 -13.42 13.96
C HIS A 82 -14.42 -13.92 13.87
N LYS A 83 -14.04 -14.95 14.64
CA LYS A 83 -12.68 -15.52 14.56
C LYS A 83 -12.33 -16.05 13.16
N ILE A 84 -13.28 -16.72 12.49
CA ILE A 84 -13.06 -17.23 11.13
C ILE A 84 -12.84 -16.09 10.14
N TYR A 85 -13.64 -15.03 10.22
CA TYR A 85 -13.54 -13.90 9.29
C TYR A 85 -12.38 -12.95 9.62
N ASN A 86 -11.99 -12.83 10.89
CA ASN A 86 -10.95 -11.89 11.34
C ASN A 86 -9.52 -12.39 11.18
N ARG A 87 -9.32 -13.68 10.91
CA ARG A 87 -8.01 -14.33 10.91
C ARG A 87 -6.96 -13.66 10.00
N LEU A 88 -7.37 -13.08 8.87
CA LEU A 88 -6.45 -12.35 7.97
C LEU A 88 -6.05 -11.00 8.58
N SER A 89 -7.01 -10.26 9.15
CA SER A 89 -6.72 -9.00 9.86
C SER A 89 -5.76 -9.22 11.03
N GLU A 90 -5.96 -10.26 11.84
CA GLU A 90 -5.06 -10.60 12.96
C GLU A 90 -3.65 -10.95 12.48
N ARG A 91 -3.54 -11.71 11.39
CA ARG A 91 -2.25 -12.06 10.80
C ARG A 91 -1.54 -10.84 10.24
N MET A 92 -2.28 -9.97 9.54
CA MET A 92 -1.76 -8.74 8.97
C MET A 92 -1.25 -7.80 10.07
N ASP A 93 -2.07 -7.59 11.11
CA ASP A 93 -1.76 -6.72 12.24
C ASP A 93 -0.52 -7.20 13.02
N MET A 94 -0.27 -8.51 13.09
CA MET A 94 0.97 -9.05 13.66
C MET A 94 2.22 -8.56 12.92
N PHE A 95 2.20 -8.59 11.58
CA PHE A 95 3.32 -8.08 10.78
C PHE A 95 3.42 -6.56 10.90
N HIS A 96 2.29 -5.86 10.82
CA HIS A 96 2.22 -4.40 10.92
C HIS A 96 2.74 -3.89 12.26
N GLU A 97 2.40 -4.56 13.36
CA GLU A 97 2.91 -4.18 14.68
C GLU A 97 4.43 -4.33 14.76
N HIS A 98 5.00 -5.37 14.14
CA HIS A 98 6.46 -5.50 14.07
C HIS A 98 7.11 -4.37 13.24
N PHE A 99 6.48 -3.97 12.13
CA PHE A 99 6.92 -2.82 11.35
C PHE A 99 6.82 -1.51 12.15
N ARG A 100 5.71 -1.26 12.85
CA ARG A 100 5.52 -0.09 13.70
C ARG A 100 6.55 0.01 14.81
N GLN A 101 6.86 -1.10 15.49
CA GLN A 101 7.88 -1.13 16.54
C GLN A 101 9.28 -0.80 16.00
N THR A 102 9.63 -1.41 14.86
CA THR A 102 10.92 -1.19 14.21
C THR A 102 11.04 0.25 13.69
N TRP A 103 10.00 0.74 13.00
CA TRP A 103 9.87 2.12 12.56
C TRP A 103 10.05 3.09 13.73
N THR A 104 9.30 2.89 14.82
CA THR A 104 9.33 3.76 16.00
C THR A 104 10.73 3.84 16.59
N THR A 105 11.45 2.73 16.66
CA THR A 105 12.84 2.69 17.14
C THR A 105 13.76 3.53 16.26
N LEU A 106 13.68 3.33 14.93
CA LEU A 106 14.50 4.07 13.95
C LEU A 106 14.15 5.57 13.94
N PHE A 107 12.85 5.89 13.86
CA PHE A 107 12.35 7.25 13.76
C PHE A 107 12.59 8.05 15.03
N THR A 108 12.46 7.44 16.21
CA THR A 108 12.80 8.08 17.49
C THR A 108 14.29 8.41 17.54
N ALA A 109 15.16 7.50 17.09
CA ALA A 109 16.59 7.79 17.04
C ALA A 109 16.90 8.95 16.09
N CYS A 110 16.24 8.99 14.93
CA CYS A 110 16.35 10.07 13.96
C CYS A 110 15.85 11.41 14.52
N SER A 111 14.71 11.40 15.21
CA SER A 111 14.06 12.60 15.77
C SER A 111 14.77 13.17 16.99
N THR A 112 15.41 12.33 17.80
CA THR A 112 16.14 12.74 19.01
C THR A 112 17.63 12.95 18.77
N GLY A 113 18.12 12.65 17.55
CA GLY A 113 19.55 12.68 17.22
C GLY A 113 20.37 11.65 18.00
N ARG A 114 19.74 10.63 18.60
CA ARG A 114 20.41 9.65 19.47
C ARG A 114 19.89 8.23 19.25
N ARG A 115 20.81 7.32 18.91
CA ARG A 115 20.52 5.88 18.81
C ARG A 115 20.16 5.28 20.18
N PRO A 116 19.38 4.17 20.23
CA PRO A 116 19.05 3.51 21.49
C PRO A 116 20.29 3.21 22.33
N ALA A 117 20.17 3.35 23.65
CA ALA A 117 21.28 3.11 24.58
C ALA A 117 21.83 1.68 24.41
N GLY A 118 23.16 1.56 24.38
CA GLY A 118 23.83 0.27 24.19
C GLY A 118 23.80 -0.29 22.76
N MET A 119 23.09 0.34 21.82
CA MET A 119 23.09 -0.09 20.42
C MET A 119 24.31 0.47 19.69
N SER A 120 25.08 -0.38 19.02
CA SER A 120 26.19 0.03 18.13
C SER A 120 25.68 0.57 16.78
N ILE A 121 26.52 1.32 16.05
CA ILE A 121 26.13 1.87 14.74
C ILE A 121 25.78 0.72 13.78
N ARG A 122 26.59 -0.34 13.80
CA ARG A 122 26.36 -1.54 13.00
C ARG A 122 25.00 -2.19 13.30
N GLN A 123 24.64 -2.34 14.57
CA GLN A 123 23.33 -2.90 14.94
C GLN A 123 22.18 -2.00 14.48
N PHE A 124 22.32 -0.68 14.62
CA PHE A 124 21.30 0.27 14.17
C PHE A 124 21.09 0.23 12.65
N LEU A 125 22.18 0.19 11.87
CA LEU A 125 22.11 0.04 10.41
C LEU A 125 21.52 -1.32 9.99
N SER A 126 21.89 -2.40 10.69
CA SER A 126 21.29 -3.73 10.45
C SER A 126 19.80 -3.80 10.79
N LEU A 127 19.33 -3.01 11.76
CA LEU A 127 17.91 -2.90 12.08
C LEU A 127 17.14 -2.23 10.93
N GLY A 128 17.66 -1.12 10.40
CA GLY A 128 17.10 -0.46 9.22
C GLY A 128 17.09 -1.34 7.96
N ASP A 129 18.18 -2.07 7.71
CA ASP A 129 18.28 -3.00 6.58
C ASP A 129 17.26 -4.15 6.70
N SER A 130 17.11 -4.71 7.91
CA SER A 130 16.10 -5.74 8.18
C SER A 130 14.68 -5.21 7.97
N PHE A 131 14.40 -3.96 8.39
CA PHE A 131 13.12 -3.31 8.16
C PHE A 131 12.79 -3.23 6.66
N CYS A 132 13.70 -2.68 5.85
CA CYS A 132 13.47 -2.51 4.42
C CYS A 132 13.23 -3.85 3.73
N ARG A 133 14.09 -4.84 3.99
CA ARG A 133 13.99 -6.17 3.35
C ARG A 133 12.70 -6.92 3.71
N MET A 134 12.26 -6.81 4.96
CA MET A 134 11.08 -7.53 5.42
C MET A 134 9.79 -6.85 4.96
N LEU A 135 9.73 -5.53 4.95
CA LEU A 135 8.58 -4.79 4.44
C LEU A 135 8.44 -4.96 2.93
N GLU A 136 9.55 -4.91 2.18
CA GLU A 136 9.58 -5.20 0.74
C GLU A 136 9.06 -6.62 0.44
N MET A 137 9.53 -7.62 1.19
CA MET A 137 9.08 -9.01 1.03
C MET A 137 7.59 -9.18 1.35
N HIS A 138 7.11 -8.53 2.39
CA HIS A 138 5.71 -8.54 2.81
C HIS A 138 4.78 -7.99 1.72
N HIS A 139 5.05 -6.78 1.23
CA HIS A 139 4.30 -6.20 0.11
C HIS A 139 4.42 -7.04 -1.16
N GLY A 140 5.61 -7.61 -1.42
CA GLY A 140 5.81 -8.50 -2.55
C GLY A 140 4.88 -9.72 -2.52
N ILE A 141 4.63 -10.31 -1.34
CA ILE A 141 3.68 -11.42 -1.17
C ILE A 141 2.24 -10.93 -1.39
N GLU A 142 1.88 -9.78 -0.84
CA GLU A 142 0.54 -9.19 -1.03
C GLU A 142 0.22 -8.97 -2.50
N GLU A 143 1.09 -8.24 -3.19
CA GLU A 143 0.89 -7.85 -4.58
C GLU A 143 0.86 -9.04 -5.54
N GLN A 144 1.68 -10.07 -5.28
CA GLN A 144 1.80 -11.22 -6.15
C GLN A 144 0.74 -12.29 -5.87
N HIS A 145 0.25 -12.40 -4.63
CA HIS A 145 -0.54 -13.55 -4.20
C HIS A 145 -1.85 -13.17 -3.49
N ILE A 146 -1.81 -12.27 -2.51
CA ILE A 146 -2.96 -12.00 -1.64
C ILE A 146 -3.96 -11.04 -2.30
N PHE A 147 -3.51 -9.88 -2.75
CA PHE A 147 -4.38 -8.86 -3.36
C PHE A 147 -5.05 -9.36 -4.63
N PRO A 148 -4.37 -10.05 -5.56
CA PRO A 148 -5.05 -10.61 -6.74
C PRO A 148 -6.15 -11.63 -6.38
N LEU A 149 -6.00 -12.36 -5.26
CA LEU A 149 -7.01 -13.30 -4.78
C LEU A 149 -8.20 -12.55 -4.18
N LEU A 150 -7.95 -11.55 -3.32
CA LEU A 150 -8.99 -10.76 -2.68
C LEU A 150 -9.79 -9.93 -3.69
N ALA A 151 -9.12 -9.37 -4.70
CA ALA A 151 -9.70 -8.57 -5.78
C ALA A 151 -10.79 -9.28 -6.59
N ARG A 152 -10.85 -10.62 -6.52
CA ARG A 152 -11.92 -11.42 -7.17
C ARG A 152 -13.31 -11.11 -6.60
N LYS A 153 -13.38 -10.71 -5.33
CA LYS A 153 -14.65 -10.41 -4.65
C LYS A 153 -14.67 -9.05 -3.96
N MET A 154 -13.52 -8.46 -3.67
CA MET A 154 -13.38 -7.23 -2.91
C MET A 154 -12.79 -6.13 -3.82
N PRO A 155 -13.62 -5.23 -4.39
CA PRO A 155 -13.18 -4.25 -5.38
C PRO A 155 -12.03 -3.35 -4.91
N GLN A 156 -11.92 -3.08 -3.61
CA GLN A 156 -10.88 -2.25 -3.01
C GLN A 156 -9.45 -2.82 -3.16
N PHE A 157 -9.30 -4.09 -3.54
CA PHE A 157 -8.00 -4.71 -3.83
C PHE A 157 -7.67 -4.75 -5.33
N GLN A 158 -8.51 -4.16 -6.19
CA GLN A 158 -8.24 -4.10 -7.64
C GLN A 158 -7.10 -3.11 -7.97
N LYS A 159 -6.45 -3.36 -9.13
CA LYS A 159 -5.32 -2.59 -9.70
C LYS A 159 -5.72 -1.16 -10.11
N SER A 160 -6.00 -0.32 -9.12
CA SER A 160 -6.23 1.13 -9.22
C SER A 160 -6.73 1.73 -7.90
N HIS A 161 -6.97 0.91 -6.88
CA HIS A 161 -7.46 1.37 -5.59
C HIS A 161 -6.32 1.83 -4.67
N GLU A 162 -6.75 2.59 -3.66
CA GLU A 162 -5.91 3.33 -2.73
C GLU A 162 -4.77 2.49 -2.12
N LEU A 163 -5.04 1.27 -1.67
CA LEU A 163 -4.03 0.36 -1.09
C LEU A 163 -2.83 0.12 -2.03
N LEU A 164 -3.07 -0.17 -3.31
CA LEU A 164 -1.96 -0.38 -4.26
C LEU A 164 -1.25 0.93 -4.61
N THR A 165 -1.95 2.07 -4.57
CA THR A 165 -1.28 3.37 -4.79
C THR A 165 -0.40 3.76 -3.60
N GLN A 166 -0.77 3.37 -2.37
CA GLN A 166 0.06 3.55 -1.18
C GLN A 166 1.35 2.73 -1.29
N HIS A 167 1.28 1.47 -1.76
CA HIS A 167 2.46 0.62 -1.98
C HIS A 167 3.51 1.29 -2.88
N VAL A 168 3.08 1.95 -3.96
CA VAL A 168 4.02 2.65 -4.87
C VAL A 168 4.83 3.72 -4.13
N VAL A 169 4.18 4.49 -3.24
CA VAL A 169 4.87 5.50 -2.43
C VAL A 169 5.81 4.84 -1.43
N ILE A 170 5.37 3.74 -0.80
CA ILE A 170 6.16 3.03 0.20
C ILE A 170 7.40 2.37 -0.44
N HIS A 171 7.26 1.68 -1.57
CA HIS A 171 8.39 1.08 -2.30
C HIS A 171 9.43 2.14 -2.69
N LYS A 172 8.99 3.29 -3.18
CA LYS A 172 9.92 4.40 -3.46
C LYS A 172 10.66 4.87 -2.21
N GLY A 173 9.96 5.03 -1.09
CA GLY A 173 10.57 5.41 0.19
C GLY A 173 11.54 4.34 0.72
N LEU A 174 11.23 3.06 0.53
CA LEU A 174 12.09 1.94 0.88
C LEU A 174 13.35 1.89 0.03
N ASP A 175 13.25 2.12 -1.29
CA ASP A 175 14.41 2.20 -2.18
C ASP A 175 15.38 3.31 -1.74
N GLU A 176 14.84 4.48 -1.40
CA GLU A 176 15.63 5.62 -0.91
C GLU A 176 16.28 5.32 0.45
N LEU A 177 15.55 4.68 1.36
CA LEU A 177 16.05 4.32 2.69
C LEU A 177 17.12 3.23 2.63
N ASP A 178 16.89 2.18 1.84
CA ASP A 178 17.83 1.08 1.66
C ASP A 178 19.13 1.59 1.02
N ALA A 179 19.05 2.40 -0.03
CA ALA A 179 20.22 3.01 -0.66
C ALA A 179 21.04 3.84 0.34
N TYR A 180 20.39 4.63 1.19
CA TYR A 180 21.06 5.40 2.24
C TYR A 180 21.75 4.50 3.27
N LEU A 181 21.07 3.44 3.73
CA LEU A 181 21.60 2.49 4.70
C LEU A 181 22.77 1.69 4.13
N VAL A 182 22.70 1.27 2.87
CA VAL A 182 23.78 0.57 2.16
C VAL A 182 25.02 1.44 2.06
N ALA A 183 24.88 2.71 1.67
CA ALA A 183 26.00 3.67 1.63
C ALA A 183 26.62 3.91 3.02
N CYS A 184 25.80 3.93 4.07
CA CYS A 184 26.30 4.02 5.45
C CYS A 184 27.05 2.75 5.89
N LYS A 185 26.55 1.57 5.51
CA LYS A 185 27.16 0.28 5.85
C LYS A 185 28.47 0.03 5.11
N SER A 186 28.60 0.52 3.88
CA SER A 186 29.83 0.40 3.08
C SER A 186 30.92 1.38 3.53
N GLY A 187 30.56 2.43 4.26
CA GLY A 187 31.46 3.52 4.64
C GLY A 187 31.60 4.61 3.57
N GLU A 188 30.83 4.52 2.47
CA GLU A 188 30.75 5.57 1.44
C GLU A 188 30.14 6.86 2.00
N ARG A 189 29.20 6.73 2.94
CA ARG A 189 28.54 7.84 3.63
C ARG A 189 28.62 7.65 5.15
N GLU A 190 28.80 8.74 5.89
CA GLU A 190 28.62 8.72 7.35
C GLU A 190 27.14 8.76 7.71
N LEU A 191 26.72 7.97 8.72
CA LEU A 191 25.35 8.03 9.22
C LEU A 191 25.04 9.42 9.80
N ARG A 192 24.16 10.16 9.12
CA ARG A 192 23.49 11.37 9.61
C ARG A 192 22.03 11.06 9.93
N LEU A 193 21.67 11.19 11.21
CA LEU A 193 20.32 10.85 11.68
C LEU A 193 19.25 11.80 11.12
N GLU A 194 19.56 13.07 10.93
CA GLU A 194 18.64 14.03 10.28
C GLU A 194 18.40 13.69 8.81
N GLU A 195 19.43 13.27 8.06
CA GLU A 195 19.27 12.87 6.65
C GLU A 195 18.42 11.61 6.54
N MET A 196 18.67 10.60 7.40
CA MET A 196 17.83 9.41 7.47
C MET A 196 16.38 9.76 7.83
N LYS A 197 16.18 10.72 8.76
CA LYS A 197 14.84 11.22 9.10
C LYS A 197 14.13 11.77 7.87
N GLY A 198 14.81 12.59 7.07
CA GLY A 198 14.23 13.20 5.87
C GLY A 198 13.72 12.15 4.88
N VAL A 199 14.45 11.04 4.71
CA VAL A 199 13.98 9.91 3.89
C VAL A 199 12.75 9.25 4.52
N MET A 200 12.78 8.96 5.81
CA MET A 200 11.64 8.36 6.53
C MET A 200 10.39 9.25 6.50
N ASP A 201 10.55 10.57 6.65
CA ASP A 201 9.45 11.55 6.57
C ASP A 201 8.77 11.52 5.19
N GLY A 202 9.49 11.15 4.13
CA GLY A 202 8.99 11.12 2.75
C GLY A 202 7.88 10.10 2.50
N PHE A 203 7.78 9.04 3.31
CA PHE A 203 6.76 8.00 3.15
C PHE A 203 6.09 7.56 4.46
N GLY A 204 6.53 8.07 5.62
CA GLY A 204 6.05 7.64 6.93
C GLY A 204 4.55 7.78 7.12
N THR A 205 3.95 8.91 6.75
CA THR A 205 2.49 9.11 6.86
C THR A 205 1.73 8.05 6.06
N VAL A 206 2.12 7.84 4.80
CA VAL A 206 1.47 6.86 3.91
C VAL A 206 1.64 5.44 4.43
N LEU A 207 2.81 5.08 4.96
CA LEU A 207 3.04 3.77 5.55
C LEU A 207 2.11 3.50 6.74
N TRP A 208 1.94 4.48 7.65
CA TRP A 208 1.08 4.33 8.82
C TRP A 208 -0.40 4.20 8.44
N GLU A 209 -0.87 5.04 7.51
CA GLU A 209 -2.23 4.97 6.96
C GLU A 209 -2.48 3.64 6.27
N HIS A 210 -1.56 3.20 5.42
CA HIS A 210 -1.63 1.92 4.72
C HIS A 210 -1.82 0.74 5.68
N MET A 211 -1.00 0.67 6.73
CA MET A 211 -1.10 -0.41 7.71
C MET A 211 -2.45 -0.43 8.44
N ASP A 212 -3.08 0.74 8.68
CA ASP A 212 -4.40 0.84 9.28
C ASP A 212 -5.52 0.46 8.30
N ASP A 213 -5.42 0.96 7.06
CA ASP A 213 -6.42 0.76 6.03
C ASP A 213 -6.52 -0.70 5.61
N GLU A 214 -5.40 -1.37 5.44
CA GLU A 214 -5.38 -2.78 5.09
C GLU A 214 -5.96 -3.65 6.20
N VAL A 215 -5.53 -3.44 7.45
CA VAL A 215 -6.08 -4.17 8.61
C VAL A 215 -7.58 -3.99 8.68
N ARG A 216 -8.08 -2.76 8.48
CA ARG A 216 -9.52 -2.42 8.45
C ARG A 216 -10.24 -3.13 7.31
N ALA A 217 -9.65 -3.16 6.12
CA ALA A 217 -10.21 -3.84 4.95
C ALA A 217 -10.32 -5.35 5.15
N LEU A 218 -9.45 -5.95 5.98
CA LEU A 218 -9.41 -7.37 6.28
C LEU A 218 -10.19 -7.79 7.52
N ARG A 219 -10.85 -6.86 8.23
CA ARG A 219 -11.64 -7.17 9.44
C ARG A 219 -12.83 -8.06 9.16
N ALA A 220 -13.29 -8.77 10.19
CA ALA A 220 -14.42 -9.70 10.10
C ALA A 220 -15.68 -9.09 9.47
N GLU A 221 -16.01 -7.85 9.83
CA GLU A 221 -17.19 -7.14 9.33
C GLU A 221 -17.13 -6.91 7.83
N ASN A 222 -15.94 -6.66 7.28
CA ASN A 222 -15.78 -6.46 5.85
C ASN A 222 -15.66 -7.79 5.11
N MET A 223 -14.87 -8.73 5.64
CA MET A 223 -14.67 -10.04 5.02
C MET A 223 -15.98 -10.84 4.91
N SER A 224 -16.85 -10.78 5.93
CA SER A 224 -18.13 -11.49 5.94
C SER A 224 -19.15 -10.99 4.91
N GLN A 225 -18.93 -9.81 4.31
CA GLN A 225 -19.77 -9.28 3.22
C GLN A 225 -19.49 -9.98 1.88
N PHE A 226 -18.29 -10.51 1.69
CA PHE A 226 -17.81 -11.01 0.40
C PHE A 226 -17.53 -12.52 0.38
N TRP A 227 -17.22 -13.11 1.53
CA TRP A 227 -16.72 -14.48 1.62
C TRP A 227 -17.64 -15.35 2.48
N THR A 228 -17.80 -16.62 2.11
CA THR A 228 -18.41 -17.63 3.01
C THR A 228 -17.37 -18.21 3.96
N ARG A 229 -17.82 -18.92 5.00
CA ARG A 229 -16.92 -19.59 5.97
C ARG A 229 -16.01 -20.62 5.31
N GLU A 230 -16.56 -21.39 4.38
CA GLU A 230 -15.86 -22.43 3.65
C GLU A 230 -14.80 -21.84 2.72
N GLU A 231 -15.08 -20.68 2.11
CA GLU A 231 -14.11 -19.95 1.30
C GLU A 231 -13.03 -19.32 2.17
N MET A 232 -13.40 -18.70 3.29
CA MET A 232 -12.45 -18.17 4.26
C MET A 232 -11.46 -19.24 4.68
N ALA A 233 -11.91 -20.46 4.99
CA ALA A 233 -11.01 -21.56 5.38
C ALA A 233 -9.94 -21.91 4.33
N ARG A 234 -10.17 -21.60 3.05
CA ARG A 234 -9.27 -21.90 1.93
C ARG A 234 -8.34 -20.75 1.57
N LEU A 235 -8.55 -19.54 2.10
CA LEU A 235 -7.62 -18.43 1.87
C LEU A 235 -6.25 -18.76 2.50
N PRO A 236 -5.14 -18.36 1.85
CA PRO A 236 -3.80 -18.50 2.45
C PRO A 236 -3.66 -17.57 3.67
N ILE A 237 -2.87 -17.97 4.67
CA ILE A 237 -2.48 -17.24 5.89
C ILE A 237 -0.95 -17.33 6.06
#